data_AF-A0A9D4MEY2-F1
#
_entry.id   AF-A0A9D4MEY2-F1
#
_cell.length_a   1.000
_cell.length_b   1.000
_cell.length_c   1.000
_cell.angle_alpha   90.00
_cell.angle_beta   90.00
_cell.angle_gamma   90.00
#
_symmetry.space_group_name_H-M   'P 1'
#
loop_
_entity.id
_entity.type
_entity.pdbx_description
1 polymer ?
#
loop_
_entity_poly.entity_id
_entity_poly.type
_entity_poly.pdbx_seq_one_letter_code
_entity_poly.pdbx_strand_id
1 'polypeptide(L)'
;MVQYIPYMVQYIPYMVQYIPYMVQYIPYMVQYIPYMVQYIPYMVQYIPYMVQYIPYMVQYIPYMVQYIPYMVQYIPYMVQYIPYMVQYIPYMVQYIPYMVQYIPYRVQYIPVV
;
A
#
# COMPACT_ATOMS: atom_id res chain seq x y z
N MET A 1 -22.27 23.07 -3.00
CA MET A 1 -21.92 22.86 -4.42
C MET A 1 -20.78 23.76 -4.87
N VAL A 2 -20.83 25.08 -4.63
CA VAL A 2 -19.81 26.05 -5.10
C VAL A 2 -18.38 25.77 -4.59
N GLN A 3 -18.19 25.30 -3.35
CA GLN A 3 -16.83 25.00 -2.84
C GLN A 3 -16.19 23.70 -3.34
N TYR A 4 -16.99 22.78 -3.89
CA TYR A 4 -16.47 21.48 -4.37
C TYR A 4 -15.82 21.60 -5.75
N ILE A 5 -16.29 22.56 -6.55
CA ILE A 5 -15.80 22.83 -7.91
C ILE A 5 -14.34 23.31 -7.90
N PRO A 6 -13.93 24.32 -7.10
CA PRO A 6 -12.54 24.74 -6.99
C PRO A 6 -11.59 23.63 -6.52
N TYR A 7 -12.03 22.81 -5.56
CA TYR A 7 -11.22 21.72 -5.02
C TYR A 7 -10.94 20.66 -6.08
N MET A 8 -11.96 20.28 -6.87
CA MET A 8 -11.79 19.34 -7.97
C MET A 8 -10.88 19.88 -9.08
N VAL A 9 -11.01 21.15 -9.45
CA VAL A 9 -10.13 21.81 -10.43
C VAL A 9 -8.67 21.76 -9.99
N GLN A 10 -8.42 22.02 -8.70
CA GLN A 10 -7.06 22.00 -8.14
C GLN A 10 -6.48 20.59 -8.05
N TYR A 11 -7.30 19.56 -7.84
CA TYR A 11 -6.83 18.19 -7.63
C TYR A 11 -6.51 17.44 -8.94
N ILE A 12 -7.18 17.79 -10.05
CA ILE A 12 -6.97 17.15 -11.36
C ILE A 12 -5.50 17.19 -11.83
N PRO A 13 -4.79 18.33 -11.78
CA PRO A 13 -3.37 18.37 -12.13
C PRO A 13 -2.50 17.39 -11.33
N TYR A 14 -2.75 17.26 -10.02
CA TYR A 14 -2.02 16.32 -9.17
C TYR A 14 -2.30 14.87 -9.58
N MET A 15 -3.56 14.53 -9.90
CA MET A 15 -3.91 13.19 -10.38
C MET A 15 -3.19 12.86 -11.70
N VAL A 16 -3.16 13.80 -12.66
CA VAL A 16 -2.45 13.61 -13.94
C VAL A 16 -0.96 13.39 -13.72
N GLN A 17 -0.34 14.19 -12.86
CA GLN A 17 1.07 14.06 -12.53
C GLN A 17 1.38 12.74 -11.82
N TYR A 18 0.43 12.17 -11.08
CA TYR A 18 0.62 10.93 -10.32
C TYR A 18 0.52 9.66 -11.18
N ILE A 19 -0.22 9.69 -12.30
CA ILE A 19 -0.42 8.52 -13.18
C ILE A 19 0.91 7.90 -13.66
N PRO A 20 1.90 8.67 -14.16
CA PRO A 20 3.20 8.12 -14.54
C PRO A 20 3.91 7.39 -13.40
N TYR A 21 3.84 7.92 -12.17
CA TYR A 21 4.43 7.26 -10.99
C TYR A 21 3.72 5.94 -10.67
N MET A 22 2.39 5.90 -10.76
CA MET A 22 1.63 4.66 -10.58
C MET A 22 2.01 3.59 -11.62
N VAL A 23 2.11 3.98 -12.89
CA VAL A 23 2.53 3.08 -13.98
C VAL A 23 3.93 2.54 -13.73
N GLN A 24 4.87 3.40 -13.34
CA GLN A 24 6.24 3.00 -13.03
C GLN A 24 6.33 2.11 -11.79
N TYR A 25 5.44 2.29 -10.81
CA TYR A 25 5.47 1.54 -9.55
C TYR A 25 4.92 0.10 -9.66
N ILE A 26 4.00 -0.15 -10.60
CA ILE A 26 3.38 -1.47 -10.78
C ILE A 26 4.42 -2.61 -10.99
N PRO A 27 5.42 -2.48 -11.88
CA PRO A 27 6.48 -3.48 -12.01
C PRO A 27 7.23 -3.77 -10.72
N TYR A 28 7.55 -2.73 -9.93
CA TYR A 28 8.22 -2.91 -8.63
C TYR A 28 7.32 -3.65 -7.64
N MET A 29 6.03 -3.34 -7.59
CA MET A 29 5.08 -4.08 -6.75
C MET A 29 5.03 -5.57 -7.14
N VAL A 30 4.94 -5.87 -8.43
CA VAL A 30 4.93 -7.26 -8.93
C VAL A 30 6.22 -7.99 -8.56
N GLN A 31 7.38 -7.34 -8.75
CA GLN A 31 8.68 -7.91 -8.41
C GLN A 31 8.86 -8.11 -6.91
N TYR A 32 8.22 -7.29 -6.07
CA TYR A 32 8.37 -7.36 -4.61
C TYR A 32 7.54 -8.50 -3.97
N ILE A 33 6.46 -8.94 -4.62
CA ILE A 33 5.57 -10.00 -4.08
C ILE A 33 6.32 -11.29 -3.75
N PRO A 34 7.18 -11.86 -4.63
CA PRO A 34 8.00 -13.03 -4.30
C PRO A 34 8.88 -12.82 -3.06
N TYR A 35 9.48 -11.64 -2.90
CA TYR A 35 10.31 -11.33 -1.73
C TYR A 35 9.47 -11.29 -0.45
N MET A 36 8.27 -10.70 -0.49
CA MET A 36 7.35 -10.71 0.65
C MET A 36 6.95 -12.14 1.06
N VAL A 37 6.63 -12.99 0.07
CA VAL A 37 6.30 -14.40 0.31
C VAL A 37 7.47 -15.15 0.92
N GLN A 38 8.69 -14.94 0.40
CA GLN A 38 9.90 -15.56 0.92
C GLN A 38 10.27 -15.07 2.32
N TYR A 39 9.95 -13.82 2.67
CA TYR A 39 10.29 -13.22 3.95
C TYR A 39 9.43 -13.73 5.11
N ILE A 40 8.19 -14.16 4.85
CA ILE A 40 7.26 -14.66 5.88
C ILE A 40 7.86 -15.80 6.73
N PRO A 41 8.44 -16.87 6.15
CA PRO A 41 9.14 -17.90 6.93
C PRO A 41 10.24 -17.36 7.83
N TYR A 42 11.03 -16.39 7.36
CA TYR A 42 12.10 -15.79 8.17
C TYR A 42 11.53 -15.00 9.35
N MET A 43 10.44 -14.24 9.15
CA MET A 43 9.76 -13.56 10.25
C MET A 43 9.28 -14.53 11.32
N VAL A 44 8.66 -15.65 10.91
CA VAL A 44 8.20 -16.70 11.83
C VAL A 44 9.38 -17.30 12.60
N GLN A 45 10.47 -17.61 11.90
CA GLN A 45 11.69 -18.17 12.52
C GLN A 45 12.38 -17.20 13.47
N TYR A 46 12.24 -15.88 13.27
CA TYR A 46 12.91 -14.86 14.08
C TYR A 46 12.20 -14.58 15.43
N ILE A 47 10.91 -14.93 15.56
CA ILE A 47 10.12 -14.70 16.79
C ILE A 47 10.74 -15.36 18.03
N PRO A 48 11.17 -16.65 18.01
CA PRO A 48 11.85 -17.26 19.15
C PRO A 48 13.13 -16.54 19.55
N TYR A 49 13.91 -16.03 18.59
CA TYR A 49 15.12 -15.26 18.87
C TYR A 49 14.75 -13.94 19.56
N MET A 50 13.74 -13.21 19.08
CA MET A 50 13.26 -12.00 19.76
C MET A 50 12.91 -12.28 21.22
N VAL A 51 12.21 -13.39 21.50
CA VAL A 51 11.84 -13.80 22.86
C VAL A 51 13.08 -14.08 23.73
N GLN A 52 14.11 -14.74 23.17
CA GLN A 52 15.35 -15.02 23.90
C GLN A 52 16.20 -13.78 24.20
N TYR A 53 16.06 -12.70 23.42
CA TYR A 53 16.79 -11.45 23.64
C TYR A 53 16.13 -10.50 24.65
N ILE A 54 14.87 -10.75 25.04
CA ILE A 54 14.12 -9.94 26.03
C ILE A 54 14.90 -9.73 27.34
N PRO A 55 15.54 -10.75 27.96
CA PRO A 55 16.28 -10.57 29.21
C PRO A 55 17.51 -9.66 29.09
N TYR A 56 18.08 -9.52 27.89
CA TYR A 56 19.27 -8.69 27.65
C TYR A 56 18.94 -7.21 27.40
N MET A 57 17.66 -6.86 27.22
CA MET A 57 17.21 -5.50 26.88
C MET A 57 16.37 -4.84 27.98
N VAL A 58 16.90 -4.79 29.21
CA VAL A 58 16.20 -4.40 30.46
C VAL A 58 15.38 -3.10 30.41
N GLN A 59 15.63 -2.17 29.47
CA GLN A 59 14.82 -0.96 29.29
C GLN A 59 13.75 -1.01 28.18
N TYR A 60 13.83 -1.95 27.24
CA TYR A 60 12.86 -2.09 26.12
C TYR A 60 11.88 -3.25 26.30
N ILE A 61 12.00 -4.01 27.39
CA ILE A 61 11.15 -5.16 27.73
C ILE A 61 9.65 -4.86 27.60
N PRO A 62 9.11 -3.75 28.15
CA PRO A 62 7.67 -3.52 28.10
C PRO A 62 7.13 -3.39 26.68
N TYR A 63 7.89 -2.74 25.79
CA TYR A 63 7.51 -2.52 24.40
C TYR A 63 7.64 -3.80 23.57
N MET A 64 8.72 -4.57 23.74
CA MET A 64 8.93 -5.81 22.99
C MET A 64 7.93 -6.89 23.37
N VAL A 65 7.61 -7.04 24.65
CA VAL A 65 6.62 -8.02 25.13
C VAL A 65 5.22 -7.71 24.58
N GLN A 66 4.88 -6.43 24.43
CA GLN A 66 3.61 -6.04 23.80
C GLN A 66 3.62 -6.26 22.29
N TYR A 67 4.75 -6.06 21.61
CA TYR A 67 4.83 -6.09 20.15
C TYR A 67 4.85 -7.50 19.53
N ILE A 68 5.39 -8.50 20.24
CA ILE A 68 5.48 -9.89 19.74
C ILE A 68 4.08 -10.48 19.42
N PRO A 69 3.08 -10.38 20.31
CA PRO A 69 1.71 -10.82 19.99
C PRO A 69 1.13 -10.14 18.75
N TYR A 70 1.37 -8.84 18.56
CA TYR A 70 0.91 -8.12 17.36
C TYR A 70 1.59 -8.64 16.10
N MET A 71 2.91 -8.88 16.12
CA MET A 71 3.63 -9.48 14.99
C MET A 71 3.07 -10.86 14.64
N VAL A 72 2.86 -11.73 15.62
CA VAL A 72 2.31 -13.08 15.42
C VAL A 72 0.91 -13.00 14.81
N GLN A 73 0.06 -12.12 15.30
CA GLN A 73 -1.29 -11.93 14.77
C GLN A 73 -1.27 -11.34 13.36
N TYR A 74 -0.29 -10.53 13.00
CA TYR A 74 -0.20 -9.85 11.71
C TYR A 74 0.26 -10.77 10.56
N ILE A 75 1.05 -11.81 10.85
CA ILE A 75 1.57 -12.74 9.83
C ILE A 75 0.44 -13.41 9.01
N PRO A 76 -0.62 -13.98 9.62
CA PRO A 76 -1.77 -14.49 8.88
C PRO A 76 -2.44 -13.46 7.97
N TYR A 77 -2.59 -12.20 8.44
CA TYR A 77 -3.17 -11.14 7.62
C TYR A 77 -2.29 -10.81 6.41
N MET A 78 -0.97 -10.75 6.58
CA MET A 78 -0.04 -10.55 5.47
C MET A 78 -0.15 -11.68 4.44
N VAL A 79 -0.20 -12.94 4.89
CA VAL A 79 -0.36 -14.11 4.00
C VAL A 79 -1.67 -14.04 3.23
N GLN A 80 -2.77 -13.68 3.90
CA GLN A 80 -4.08 -13.53 3.25
C GLN A 80 -4.13 -12.35 2.29
N TYR A 81 -3.41 -11.27 2.55
CA TYR A 81 -3.43 -10.05 1.74
C TYR A 81 -2.66 -10.19 0.41
N ILE A 82 -1.63 -11.04 0.35
CA ILE A 82 -0.81 -11.26 -0.85
C ILE A 82 -1.66 -11.67 -2.07
N PRO A 83 -2.56 -12.67 -2.00
CA PRO A 83 -3.48 -13.00 -3.08
C PRO A 83 -4.34 -11.82 -3.56
N TYR A 84 -4.84 -11.00 -2.63
CA TYR A 84 -5.63 -9.82 -2.98
C TYR A 84 -4.78 -8.78 -3.73
N MET A 85 -3.54 -8.53 -3.29
CA MET A 85 -2.62 -7.64 -4.02
C MET A 85 -2.34 -8.14 -5.43
N VAL A 86 -2.06 -9.44 -5.60
CA VAL A 86 -1.84 -10.06 -6.92
C VAL A 86 -3.06 -9.92 -7.81
N GLN A 87 -4.27 -10.16 -7.27
CA GLN A 87 -5.52 -10.03 -8.02
C GLN A 87 -5.84 -8.57 -8.37
N TYR A 88 -5.45 -7.61 -7.54
CA TYR A 88 -5.75 -6.19 -7.73
C TYR A 88 -4.88 -5.52 -8.81
N ILE A 89 -3.67 -6.01 -9.03
CA ILE A 89 -2.72 -5.44 -10.02
C ILE A 89 -3.32 -5.37 -11.45
N PRO A 90 -3.93 -6.44 -12.00
CA PRO A 90 -4.62 -6.36 -13.28
C PRO A 90 -5.71 -5.27 -13.34
N TYR A 91 -6.49 -5.10 -12.27
CA TYR A 91 -7.51 -4.05 -12.21
C TYR A 91 -6.88 -2.66 -12.20
N MET A 92 -5.78 -2.45 -11.47
CA MET A 92 -5.06 -1.17 -11.50
C MET A 92 -4.54 -0.84 -12.91
N VAL A 93 -3.95 -1.83 -13.59
CA VAL A 93 -3.45 -1.68 -14.97
C VAL A 93 -4.58 -1.34 -15.93
N GLN A 94 -5.73 -2.02 -15.82
CA GLN A 94 -6.91 -1.75 -16.64
C GLN A 94 -7.55 -0.40 -16.34
N TYR A 95 -7.49 0.08 -15.09
CA TYR A 95 -8.12 1.33 -14.67
C TYR A 95 -7.36 2.58 -15.13
N ILE A 96 -6.05 2.50 -15.30
CA ILE A 96 -5.19 3.63 -15.72
C ILE A 96 -5.67 4.27 -17.05
N PRO A 97 -5.95 3.52 -18.13
CA PRO A 97 -6.53 4.08 -19.35
C PRO A 97 -7.85 4.84 -19.12
N TYR A 98 -8.74 4.32 -18.26
CA TYR A 98 -10.00 5.00 -17.93
C TYR A 98 -9.76 6.30 -17.16
N MET A 99 -8.80 6.33 -16.23
CA MET A 99 -8.42 7.57 -15.54
C MET A 99 -7.89 8.62 -16.51
N VAL A 100 -7.00 8.22 -17.43
CA VAL A 100 -6.43 9.10 -18.45
C VAL A 100 -7.51 9.68 -19.38
N GLN A 101 -8.50 8.86 -19.76
CA GLN A 101 -9.61 9.30 -20.62
C GLN A 101 -10.64 10.16 -19.88
N TYR A 102 -10.89 9.91 -18.60
CA TYR A 102 -11.96 10.57 -17.84
C TYR A 102 -11.55 11.94 -17.28
N ILE A 103 -10.25 12.18 -17.08
CA ILE A 103 -9.73 13.47 -16.61
C ILE A 103 -10.10 14.63 -17.57
N PRO A 104 -9.90 14.54 -18.89
CA PRO A 104 -10.35 15.56 -19.85
C PRO A 104 -11.86 15.85 -19.78
N TYR A 105 -12.69 14.81 -19.62
CA TYR A 105 -14.14 14.97 -19.45
C TYR A 105 -14.46 15.77 -18.18
N ARG A 106 -13.85 15.43 -17.03
CA ARG A 106 -14.05 16.18 -15.78
C ARG A 106 -13.70 17.67 -15.92
N VAL A 107 -12.63 18.00 -16.65
CA VAL A 107 -12.22 19.38 -16.92
C VAL A 107 -13.25 20.11 -17.79
N GLN A 108 -13.82 19.45 -18.80
CA GLN A 108 -14.81 20.04 -19.71
C GLN A 108 -16.17 20.32 -19.05
N TYR A 109 -16.58 19.53 -18.05
CA TYR A 109 -17.86 19.67 -17.36
C TYR A 109 -17.78 20.45 -16.04
N ILE A 110 -16.64 21.04 -15.70
CA ILE A 110 -16.54 22.03 -14.63
C ILE A 110 -17.20 23.32 -15.15
N PRO A 111 -18.32 23.78 -14.56
CA PRO A 111 -18.93 25.04 -14.97
C PRO A 111 -17.95 26.17 -14.70
N VAL A 112 -17.56 26.89 -15.75
CA VAL A 112 -16.82 28.15 -15.65
C VAL A 112 -17.85 29.18 -15.14
N VAL A 113 -17.94 29.33 -13.82
CA VAL A 113 -18.61 30.47 -13.17
C VAL A 113 -17.53 31.38 -12.64
#